data_AF-A0A8B8ZF58-F1
#
_entry.id   AF-A0A8B8ZF58-F1
#
_cell.length_a   1.000
_cell.length_b   1.000
_cell.length_c   1.000
_cell.angle_alpha   90.00
_cell.angle_beta   90.00
_cell.angle_gamma   90.00
#
_symmetry.space_group_name_H-M   'P 1'
#
loop_
_entity.id
_entity.type
_entity.pdbx_description
1 polymer ?
#
loop_
_entity_poly.entity_id
_entity_poly.type
_entity_poly.pdbx_seq_one_letter_code
_entity_poly.pdbx_strand_id
1 'polypeptide(L)'
;LTDNWPSILEICHYFQELHVIDGIPQLIFVRSNYTIETVEAERISVDHVAHLKPSDGGSAATQLAAHLTGMHSAIKMLNSRIRVVHQYLQAMQRGDIPLDNSLLRQVLSLLRRLPAMESEKFQDDFLMEFNDTLLMTYLMMFTNCSSTMNELVDKFNTTYDRQSRRGGRTAFI
;
A
#
# COMPACT_ATOMS: atom_id res chain seq x y z
N LEU A 1 -1.93 -18.29 -27.43
CA LEU A 1 -1.03 -18.26 -26.26
C LEU A 1 -1.36 -17.00 -25.48
N THR A 2 -2.65 -16.71 -25.18
CA THR A 2 -3.48 -17.33 -24.13
C THR A 2 -2.80 -17.33 -22.76
N ASP A 3 -3.50 -16.70 -21.82
CA ASP A 3 -3.30 -16.74 -20.38
C ASP A 3 -2.24 -15.79 -19.83
N ASN A 4 -2.69 -14.60 -19.39
CA ASN A 4 -2.89 -14.34 -17.96
C ASN A 4 -3.13 -12.84 -17.73
N TRP A 5 -4.17 -12.29 -18.36
CA TRP A 5 -4.76 -11.05 -17.86
C TRP A 5 -5.63 -11.44 -16.68
N PRO A 6 -5.48 -10.83 -15.50
CA PRO A 6 -6.55 -10.95 -14.52
C PRO A 6 -7.78 -10.39 -15.22
N SER A 7 -8.75 -11.26 -15.50
CA SER A 7 -10.12 -10.89 -15.77
C SER A 7 -10.42 -9.76 -14.79
N ILE A 8 -10.57 -8.51 -15.28
CA ILE A 8 -11.18 -7.46 -14.46
C ILE A 8 -12.44 -8.13 -13.95
N LEU A 9 -12.52 -8.35 -12.62
CA LEU A 9 -13.36 -9.34 -11.95
C LEU A 9 -14.57 -9.80 -12.79
N GLU A 10 -14.86 -11.10 -12.80
CA GLU A 10 -16.03 -11.72 -13.48
C GLU A 10 -17.38 -11.31 -12.83
N ILE A 11 -17.56 -10.02 -12.56
CA ILE A 11 -18.71 -9.38 -11.95
C ILE A 11 -19.17 -8.32 -12.94
N CYS A 12 -20.43 -8.43 -13.39
CA CYS A 12 -21.10 -7.43 -14.20
C CYS A 12 -22.33 -6.93 -13.43
N HIS A 13 -22.38 -5.63 -13.14
CA HIS A 13 -23.57 -5.01 -12.55
C HIS A 13 -24.52 -4.56 -13.64
N TYR A 14 -25.81 -4.77 -13.42
CA TYR A 14 -26.89 -4.32 -14.29
C TYR A 14 -27.91 -3.55 -13.47
N PHE A 15 -28.44 -2.48 -14.03
CA PHE A 15 -29.61 -1.80 -13.49
C PHE A 15 -30.71 -1.77 -14.54
N GLN A 16 -31.93 -1.58 -14.06
CA GLN A 16 -33.13 -1.73 -14.85
C GLN A 16 -33.61 -0.35 -15.30
N GLU A 17 -33.74 -0.15 -16.61
CA GLU A 17 -34.29 1.08 -17.18
C GLU A 17 -35.57 0.77 -17.98
N LEU A 18 -36.50 1.73 -17.96
CA LEU A 18 -37.67 1.69 -18.83
C LEU A 18 -37.35 2.43 -20.13
N HIS A 19 -37.26 1.68 -21.23
CA HIS A 19 -37.02 2.21 -22.57
C HIS A 19 -38.24 1.96 -23.45
N VAL A 20 -38.66 2.97 -24.20
CA VAL A 20 -39.70 2.79 -25.23
C VAL A 20 -39.02 2.32 -26.50
N ILE A 21 -39.22 1.05 -26.85
CA ILE A 21 -38.71 0.44 -28.09
C ILE A 21 -39.94 0.14 -28.96
N ASP A 22 -39.97 0.70 -30.16
CA ASP A 22 -41.10 0.58 -31.11
C ASP A 22 -42.46 1.00 -30.53
N GLY A 23 -42.46 2.05 -29.68
CA GLY A 23 -43.67 2.58 -29.04
C GLY A 23 -44.19 1.76 -27.85
N ILE A 24 -43.53 0.65 -27.52
CA ILE A 24 -43.87 -0.19 -26.37
C ILE A 24 -42.87 0.09 -25.24
N PRO A 25 -43.32 0.49 -24.04
CA PRO A 25 -42.44 0.61 -22.89
C PRO A 25 -41.96 -0.79 -22.48
N GLN A 26 -40.66 -1.02 -22.63
CA GLN A 26 -39.97 -2.24 -22.27
C GLN A 26 -38.95 -1.98 -21.17
N LEU A 27 -38.74 -3.01 -20.37
CA LEU A 27 -37.82 -2.98 -19.26
C LEU A 27 -36.53 -3.67 -19.70
N ILE A 28 -35.43 -2.92 -19.76
CA ILE A 28 -34.14 -3.45 -20.21
C ILE A 28 -33.11 -3.40 -19.09
N PHE A 29 -32.15 -4.33 -19.14
CA PHE A 29 -31.00 -4.32 -18.26
C PHE A 29 -29.84 -3.62 -18.95
N VAL A 30 -29.37 -2.53 -18.35
CA VAL A 30 -28.22 -1.77 -18.83
C VAL A 30 -27.03 -2.06 -17.94
N ARG A 31 -25.88 -2.38 -18.56
CA ARG A 31 -24.65 -2.64 -17.82
C ARG A 31 -24.18 -1.35 -17.16
N SER A 32 -23.96 -1.41 -15.85
CA SER A 32 -23.39 -0.31 -15.08
C SER A 32 -21.89 -0.50 -14.92
N ASN A 33 -21.16 0.62 -14.96
CA ASN A 33 -19.77 0.65 -14.53
C ASN A 33 -19.74 0.57 -13.00
N TYR A 34 -18.72 -0.09 -12.46
CA TYR A 34 -18.48 -0.13 -11.02
C TYR A 34 -17.03 0.25 -10.74
N THR A 35 -16.84 0.88 -9.60
CA THR A 35 -15.53 1.13 -9.01
C THR A 35 -15.47 0.37 -7.71
N ILE A 36 -14.36 -0.32 -7.45
CA ILE A 36 -14.14 -0.95 -6.15
C ILE A 36 -13.68 0.15 -5.20
N GLU A 37 -14.54 0.48 -4.25
CA GLU A 37 -14.19 1.34 -3.12
C GLU A 37 -13.98 0.47 -1.90
N THR A 38 -12.84 0.63 -1.23
CA THR A 38 -12.52 -0.10 0.00
C THR A 38 -12.21 0.89 1.11
N VAL A 39 -12.72 0.64 2.31
CA VAL A 39 -12.29 1.36 3.51
C VAL A 39 -10.91 0.87 3.94
N GLU A 40 -10.11 1.68 4.63
CA GLU A 40 -8.74 1.32 5.03
C GLU A 40 -8.66 0.01 5.83
N ALA A 41 -9.57 -0.20 6.78
CA ALA A 41 -9.64 -1.45 7.54
C ALA A 41 -9.96 -2.66 6.66
N GLU A 42 -10.84 -2.49 5.67
CA GLU A 42 -11.17 -3.53 4.68
C GLU A 42 -9.96 -3.82 3.79
N ARG A 43 -9.27 -2.78 3.30
CA ARG A 43 -8.06 -2.90 2.48
C ARG A 43 -6.99 -3.72 3.19
N ILE A 44 -6.71 -3.40 4.46
CA ILE A 44 -5.73 -4.13 5.28
C ILE A 44 -6.19 -5.58 5.50
N SER A 45 -7.47 -5.80 5.78
CA SER A 45 -8.02 -7.14 6.02
C SER A 45 -7.93 -8.02 4.77
N VAL A 46 -8.30 -7.49 3.61
CA VAL A 46 -8.23 -8.18 2.33
C VAL A 46 -6.77 -8.47 1.95
N ASP A 47 -5.88 -7.49 2.13
CA ASP A 47 -4.44 -7.68 1.88
C ASP A 47 -3.83 -8.76 2.79
N HIS A 48 -4.20 -8.76 4.07
CA HIS A 48 -3.77 -9.78 5.01
C HIS A 48 -4.22 -11.18 4.57
N VAL A 49 -5.51 -11.33 4.21
CA VAL A 49 -6.06 -12.60 3.72
C VAL A 49 -5.40 -13.04 2.41
N ALA A 50 -5.17 -12.10 1.48
CA ALA A 50 -4.55 -12.38 0.18
C ALA A 50 -3.09 -12.85 0.30
N HIS A 51 -2.38 -12.43 1.36
CA HIS A 51 -0.97 -12.75 1.60
C HIS A 51 -0.76 -13.80 2.70
N LEU A 52 -1.80 -14.53 3.15
CA LEU A 52 -1.66 -15.65 4.07
C LEU A 52 -0.78 -16.75 3.47
N LYS A 53 0.53 -16.69 3.75
CA LYS A 53 1.44 -17.81 3.55
C LYS A 53 1.35 -18.74 4.76
N PRO A 54 1.23 -20.06 4.56
CA PRO A 54 1.38 -21.00 5.66
C PRO A 54 2.86 -20.97 6.10
N SER A 55 3.11 -20.65 7.37
CA SER A 55 4.43 -20.53 8.02
C SER A 55 5.20 -19.22 7.78
N ASP A 56 5.17 -18.32 8.76
CA ASP A 56 6.27 -18.15 9.73
C ASP A 56 5.92 -17.04 10.74
N GLY A 57 6.27 -17.28 12.01
CA GLY A 57 5.87 -16.47 13.17
C GLY A 57 6.02 -14.97 12.99
N GLY A 58 5.01 -14.23 13.46
CA GLY A 58 4.94 -12.77 13.39
C GLY A 58 6.08 -12.07 14.12
N SER A 59 7.07 -11.62 13.34
CA SER A 59 8.07 -10.64 13.77
C SER A 59 7.74 -9.29 13.13
N ALA A 60 8.19 -8.18 13.74
CA ALA A 60 8.11 -6.85 13.15
C ALA A 60 8.79 -6.79 11.76
N ALA A 61 9.82 -7.61 11.54
CA ALA A 61 10.46 -7.78 10.23
C ALA A 61 9.49 -8.34 9.17
N THR A 62 8.57 -9.22 9.57
CA THR A 62 7.55 -9.82 8.71
C THR A 62 6.51 -8.78 8.27
N GLN A 63 6.15 -7.83 9.14
CA GLN A 63 5.20 -6.76 8.82
C GLN A 63 5.76 -5.74 7.82
N LEU A 64 7.00 -5.27 8.03
CA LEU A 64 7.66 -4.38 7.08
C LEU A 64 7.83 -5.05 5.71
N ALA A 65 8.24 -6.33 5.69
CA ALA A 65 8.38 -7.08 4.46
C ALA A 65 7.05 -7.23 3.71
N ALA A 66 5.94 -7.48 4.42
CA ALA A 66 4.61 -7.52 3.83
C ALA A 66 4.22 -6.16 3.22
N HIS A 67 4.42 -5.06 3.96
CA HIS A 67 4.12 -3.71 3.47
C HIS A 67 4.94 -3.35 2.21
N LEU A 68 6.24 -3.62 2.21
CA LEU A 68 7.11 -3.41 1.04
C LEU A 68 6.69 -4.29 -0.15
N THR A 69 6.25 -5.53 0.10
CA THR A 69 5.76 -6.44 -0.94
C THR A 69 4.47 -5.90 -1.59
N GLY A 70 3.56 -5.34 -0.78
CA GLY A 70 2.35 -4.68 -1.28
C GLY A 70 2.67 -3.50 -2.20
N MET A 71 3.55 -2.59 -1.76
CA MET A 71 4.01 -1.46 -2.59
C MET A 71 4.70 -1.92 -3.88
N HIS A 72 5.58 -2.92 -3.79
CA HIS A 72 6.25 -3.50 -4.96
C HIS A 72 5.23 -4.06 -5.97
N SER A 73 4.22 -4.78 -5.49
CA SER A 73 3.19 -5.38 -6.33
C SER A 73 2.33 -4.32 -7.03
N ALA A 74 1.99 -3.24 -6.33
CA ALA A 74 1.28 -2.10 -6.91
C ALA A 74 2.08 -1.42 -8.04
N ILE A 75 3.38 -1.16 -7.81
CA ILE A 75 4.28 -0.58 -8.82
C ILE A 75 4.41 -1.51 -10.03
N LYS A 76 4.59 -2.82 -9.79
CA LYS A 76 4.68 -3.83 -10.84
C LYS A 76 3.40 -3.87 -11.70
N MET A 77 2.23 -3.78 -11.06
CA MET A 77 0.95 -3.76 -11.76
C MET A 77 0.79 -2.51 -12.63
N LEU A 78 1.15 -1.34 -12.12
CA LEU A 78 1.12 -0.09 -12.90
C LEU A 78 2.07 -0.16 -14.10
N ASN A 79 3.30 -0.62 -13.90
CA ASN A 79 4.29 -0.78 -14.96
C ASN A 79 3.82 -1.76 -16.06
N SER A 80 3.15 -2.85 -15.67
CA SER A 80 2.54 -3.78 -16.63
C SER A 80 1.52 -3.08 -17.52
N ARG A 81 0.63 -2.25 -16.95
CA ARG A 81 -0.36 -1.48 -17.72
C ARG A 81 0.30 -0.46 -18.65
N ILE A 82 1.30 0.28 -18.18
CA ILE A 82 2.05 1.25 -19.00
C ILE A 82 2.73 0.55 -20.17
N ARG A 83 3.34 -0.62 -19.94
CA ARG A 83 4.03 -1.39 -20.98
C ARG A 83 3.09 -1.79 -22.12
N VAL A 84 1.84 -2.12 -21.80
CA VAL A 84 0.85 -2.55 -22.79
C VAL A 84 0.41 -1.39 -23.66
N VAL A 85 0.15 -0.22 -23.06
CA VAL A 85 -0.12 1.00 -23.81
C VAL A 85 1.07 1.34 -24.71
N HIS A 86 2.29 1.25 -24.19
CA HIS A 86 3.50 1.52 -24.96
C HIS A 86 3.68 0.57 -26.14
N GLN A 87 3.51 -0.74 -25.94
CA GLN A 87 3.59 -1.74 -27.01
C GLN A 87 2.52 -1.50 -28.09
N TYR A 88 1.31 -1.13 -27.69
CA TYR A 88 0.23 -0.80 -28.62
C TYR A 88 0.57 0.41 -29.49
N LEU A 89 1.11 1.47 -28.89
CA LEU A 89 1.57 2.67 -29.62
C LEU A 89 2.73 2.35 -30.58
N GLN A 90 3.66 1.48 -30.17
CA GLN A 90 4.74 1.03 -31.05
C GLN A 90 4.22 0.23 -32.26
N ALA A 91 3.24 -0.64 -32.06
CA ALA A 91 2.62 -1.39 -33.15
C ALA A 91 1.88 -0.47 -34.13
N MET A 92 1.18 0.56 -33.62
CA MET A 92 0.58 1.61 -34.47
C MET A 92 1.63 2.38 -35.27
N GLN A 93 2.76 2.74 -34.65
CA GLN A 93 3.84 3.46 -35.32
C GLN A 93 4.48 2.64 -36.45
N ARG A 94 4.59 1.31 -36.27
CA ARG A 94 5.10 0.39 -37.31
C ARG A 94 4.10 0.13 -38.43
N GLY A 95 2.82 0.49 -38.25
CA GLY A 95 1.75 0.21 -39.20
C GLY A 95 1.12 -1.18 -39.05
N ASP A 96 1.44 -1.91 -37.98
CA ASP A 96 0.87 -3.23 -37.67
C ASP A 96 -0.63 -3.12 -37.29
N ILE A 97 -1.04 -1.96 -36.78
CA ILE A 97 -2.39 -1.64 -36.28
C ILE A 97 -2.84 -0.29 -36.87
N PRO A 98 -4.11 -0.12 -37.29
CA PRO A 98 -4.60 1.15 -37.80
C PRO A 98 -4.49 2.28 -36.77
N LEU A 99 -4.21 3.50 -37.25
CA LEU A 99 -4.08 4.69 -36.41
C LEU A 99 -5.43 5.08 -35.79
N ASP A 100 -5.48 5.14 -34.46
CA ASP A 100 -6.62 5.63 -33.69
C ASP A 100 -6.30 6.97 -33.02
N ASN A 101 -6.79 8.05 -33.62
CA ASN A 101 -6.60 9.40 -33.12
C ASN A 101 -7.30 9.66 -31.77
N SER A 102 -8.35 8.89 -31.44
CA SER A 102 -9.06 9.05 -30.17
C SER A 102 -8.21 8.55 -29.01
N LEU A 103 -7.60 7.37 -29.15
CA LEU A 103 -6.68 6.80 -28.16
C LEU A 103 -5.44 7.67 -27.97
N LEU A 104 -4.83 8.15 -29.06
CA LEU A 104 -3.66 9.04 -29.01
C LEU A 104 -3.97 10.31 -28.21
N ARG A 105 -5.15 10.89 -28.39
CA ARG A 105 -5.59 12.07 -27.63
C ARG A 105 -5.76 11.74 -26.14
N GLN A 106 -6.31 10.57 -25.80
CA GLN A 106 -6.44 10.14 -24.41
C GLN A 106 -5.08 9.95 -23.75
N VAL A 107 -4.14 9.26 -24.42
CA VAL A 107 -2.76 9.08 -23.91
C VAL A 107 -2.07 10.41 -23.71
N LEU A 108 -2.18 11.34 -24.67
CA LEU A 108 -1.61 12.67 -24.54
C LEU A 108 -2.21 13.46 -23.37
N SER A 109 -3.53 13.34 -23.15
CA SER A 109 -4.20 13.94 -21.99
C SER A 109 -3.64 13.39 -20.67
N LEU A 110 -3.41 12.08 -20.58
CA LEU A 110 -2.80 11.45 -19.41
C LEU A 110 -1.37 11.97 -19.17
N LEU A 111 -0.54 12.04 -20.21
CA LEU A 111 0.84 12.53 -20.11
C LEU A 111 0.91 13.99 -19.68
N ARG A 112 -0.02 14.84 -20.15
CA ARG A 112 -0.10 16.26 -19.76
C ARG A 112 -0.51 16.49 -18.31
N ARG A 113 -1.11 15.49 -17.66
CA ARG A 113 -1.44 15.53 -16.23
C ARG A 113 -0.25 15.15 -15.35
N LEU A 114 0.86 14.73 -15.95
CA LEU A 114 2.10 14.50 -15.23
C LEU A 114 2.96 15.78 -15.31
N PRO A 115 3.61 16.16 -14.21
CA PRO A 115 3.57 15.56 -12.87
C PRO A 115 2.25 15.84 -12.13
N ALA A 116 1.73 14.83 -11.44
CA ALA A 116 0.37 14.89 -10.87
C ALA A 116 0.24 15.87 -9.69
N MET A 117 1.34 16.19 -9.01
CA MET A 117 1.37 17.02 -7.80
C MET A 117 2.66 17.85 -7.76
N GLU A 118 2.57 19.12 -8.18
CA GLU A 118 3.65 20.12 -8.11
C GLU A 118 3.09 21.48 -7.68
N SER A 119 2.36 21.54 -6.57
CA SER A 119 1.98 22.83 -5.98
C SER A 119 2.92 23.17 -4.82
N GLU A 120 3.23 24.45 -4.67
CA GLU A 120 4.01 24.97 -3.54
C GLU A 120 3.35 24.59 -2.20
N LYS A 121 2.02 24.72 -2.12
CA LYS A 121 1.24 24.27 -0.97
C LYS A 121 1.45 22.79 -0.65
N PHE A 122 1.47 21.92 -1.66
CA PHE A 122 1.73 20.49 -1.42
C PHE A 122 3.14 20.25 -0.88
N GLN A 123 4.14 20.98 -1.37
CA GLN A 123 5.50 20.87 -0.85
C GLN A 123 5.59 21.32 0.61
N ASP A 124 4.95 22.43 0.96
CA ASP A 124 4.89 22.90 2.34
C ASP A 124 4.17 21.89 3.26
N ASP A 125 2.99 21.41 2.84
CA ASP A 125 2.21 20.42 3.59
C ASP A 125 3.02 19.11 3.75
N PHE A 126 3.69 18.66 2.69
CA PHE A 126 4.54 17.46 2.71
C PHE A 126 5.74 17.61 3.65
N LEU A 127 6.44 18.76 3.60
CA LEU A 127 7.57 19.02 4.48
C LEU A 127 7.14 19.13 5.94
N MET A 128 5.97 19.72 6.21
CA MET A 128 5.41 19.78 7.55
C MET A 128 5.15 18.36 8.10
N GLU A 129 4.41 17.52 7.37
CA GLU A 129 4.13 16.14 7.78
C GLU A 129 5.40 15.29 7.93
N PHE A 130 6.36 15.48 7.03
CA PHE A 130 7.66 14.81 7.10
C PHE A 130 8.43 15.17 8.38
N ASN A 131 8.52 16.46 8.69
CA ASN A 131 9.21 16.94 9.88
C ASN A 131 8.52 16.46 11.17
N ASP A 132 7.19 16.46 11.22
CA ASP A 132 6.42 15.97 12.37
C ASP A 132 6.66 14.48 12.61
N THR A 133 6.60 13.68 11.54
CA THR A 133 6.87 12.24 11.59
C THR A 133 8.30 11.95 12.06
N LEU A 134 9.26 12.72 11.57
CA LEU A 134 10.67 12.57 11.94
C LEU A 134 10.90 12.91 13.42
N LEU A 135 10.32 14.01 13.89
CA LEU A 135 10.40 14.42 15.30
C LEU A 135 9.78 13.36 16.23
N MET A 136 8.58 12.87 15.90
CA MET A 136 7.91 11.82 16.65
C MET A 136 8.75 10.53 16.70
N THR A 137 9.38 10.16 15.59
CA THR A 137 10.26 8.99 15.52
C THR A 137 11.48 9.15 16.42
N TYR A 138 12.12 10.33 16.45
CA TYR A 138 13.23 10.59 17.36
C TYR A 138 12.83 10.51 18.85
N LEU A 139 11.68 11.07 19.22
CA LEU A 139 11.17 10.99 20.59
C LEU A 139 10.86 9.54 21.01
N MET A 140 10.32 8.73 20.10
CA MET A 140 10.12 7.29 20.33
C MET A 140 11.46 6.59 20.55
N MET A 141 12.49 6.90 19.75
CA MET A 141 13.83 6.33 19.90
C MET A 141 14.46 6.69 21.25
N PHE A 142 14.34 7.93 21.71
CA PHE A 142 14.79 8.33 23.05
C PHE A 142 14.02 7.59 24.15
N THR A 143 12.72 7.41 24.00
CA THR A 143 11.89 6.65 24.96
C THR A 143 12.34 5.19 25.05
N ASN A 144 12.59 4.53 23.91
CA ASN A 144 13.11 3.17 23.86
C ASN A 144 14.54 3.08 24.45
N CYS A 145 15.40 4.06 24.18
CA CYS A 145 16.74 4.14 24.78
C CYS A 145 16.66 4.25 26.31
N SER A 146 15.79 5.11 26.83
CA SER A 146 15.58 5.26 28.29
C SER A 146 15.05 3.97 28.91
N SER A 147 14.09 3.29 28.27
CA SER A 147 13.56 2.01 28.73
C SER A 147 14.64 0.93 28.81
N THR A 148 15.43 0.77 27.75
CA THR A 148 16.53 -0.21 27.71
C THR A 148 17.65 0.13 28.70
N MET A 149 17.94 1.41 28.91
CA MET A 149 18.87 1.86 29.94
C MET A 149 18.36 1.53 31.35
N ASN A 150 17.07 1.72 31.62
CA ASN A 150 16.47 1.37 32.91
C ASN A 150 16.57 -0.14 33.18
N GLU A 151 16.25 -0.98 32.19
CA GLU A 151 16.43 -2.43 32.30
C GLU A 151 17.89 -2.83 32.56
N LEU A 152 18.86 -2.13 31.95
CA LEU A 152 20.28 -2.38 32.16
C LEU A 152 20.68 -2.04 33.60
N VAL A 153 20.25 -0.88 34.10
CA VAL A 153 20.52 -0.45 35.48
C VAL A 153 19.93 -1.44 36.49
N ASP A 154 18.70 -1.91 36.27
CA ASP A 154 18.06 -2.91 37.13
C ASP A 154 18.85 -4.24 37.16
N LYS A 155 19.31 -4.71 36.00
CA LYS A 155 20.16 -5.91 35.89
C LYS A 155 21.52 -5.70 36.55
N PHE A 156 22.11 -4.51 36.42
CA PHE A 156 23.38 -4.19 37.06
C PHE A 156 23.25 -4.20 38.58
N ASN A 157 22.24 -3.52 39.12
CA ASN A 157 21.99 -3.46 40.56
C ASN A 157 21.73 -4.86 41.15
N THR A 158 20.90 -5.67 40.50
CA THR A 158 20.62 -7.04 40.99
C THR A 158 21.84 -7.97 40.98
N THR A 159 22.78 -7.80 40.05
CA THR A 159 23.97 -8.65 39.92
C THR A 159 25.14 -8.19 40.79
N TYR A 160 25.40 -6.89 40.86
CA TYR A 160 26.56 -6.33 41.55
C TYR A 160 26.28 -5.88 43.01
N ASP A 161 25.04 -5.50 43.37
CA ASP A 161 24.72 -5.06 44.75
C ASP A 161 24.70 -6.23 45.76
N ARG A 162 24.77 -7.49 45.28
CA ARG A 162 24.85 -8.68 46.14
C ARG A 162 26.18 -8.83 46.90
N GLN A 163 27.24 -8.10 46.54
CA GLN A 163 28.54 -8.18 47.23
C GLN A 163 28.64 -7.32 48.49
N SER A 164 27.72 -6.38 48.74
CA SER A 164 27.75 -5.55 49.97
C SER A 164 27.16 -6.27 51.20
N ARG A 165 26.36 -7.34 51.03
CA ARG A 165 25.69 -8.05 52.14
C ARG A 165 26.44 -9.28 52.69
N ARG A 166 27.69 -9.52 52.28
CA ARG A 166 28.52 -10.66 52.76
C ARG A 166 29.74 -10.20 53.57
N GLY A 167 29.62 -9.13 54.35
CA GLY A 167 30.60 -8.74 55.36
C GLY A 167 29.93 -8.59 56.72
N GLY A 168 29.88 -9.65 57.53
CA GLY A 168 29.30 -9.60 58.86
C GLY A 168 29.02 -10.96 59.51
N ARG A 169 29.99 -11.89 59.47
CA ARG A 169 30.04 -12.98 60.46
C ARG A 169 30.92 -12.49 61.61
N THR A 170 30.33 -12.26 62.78
CA THR A 170 30.88 -12.34 64.17
C THR A 170 29.90 -11.60 65.09
N ALA A 171 29.43 -12.08 66.24
CA ALA A 171 29.74 -13.25 67.03
C ALA A 171 28.50 -13.64 67.87
N PHE A 172 28.35 -14.94 68.14
CA PHE A 172 27.68 -15.42 69.35
C PHE A 172 28.59 -15.11 70.53
N ILE A 173 28.06 -14.41 71.53
CA ILE A 173 28.15 -14.61 73.00
C ILE A 173 27.30 -13.51 73.64
#